data_AF-A0A9P4D9D1-F1
#
_entry.id   AF-A0A9P4D9D1-F1
#
_cell.length_a   1.000
_cell.length_b   1.000
_cell.length_c   1.000
_cell.angle_alpha   90.00
_cell.angle_beta   90.00
_cell.angle_gamma   90.00
#
_symmetry.space_group_name_H-M   'P 1'
#
loop_
_entity.id
_entity.type
_entity.pdbx_description
1 polymer ?
#
loop_
_entity_poly.entity_id
_entity_poly.type
_entity_poly.pdbx_seq_one_letter_code
_entity_poly.pdbx_strand_id
1 'polypeptide(L)'
;MLQQCQNIYQISRENARLTQEKASELLGISVESIRAYENDKRIPNNTVVAKMVSIYNNKLLGYEHVRRNTEAGIMFLPELKIKNLSSIALKLHKEIKDYLKKEDDFIDIVEDDVIDEEEEEVWNDVMNELDGIYEAIFALKFAKK
;
A
#
# COMPACT_ATOMS: atom_id res chain seq x y z
N MET A 1 -2.25 30.51 6.74
CA MET A 1 -1.50 29.78 5.71
C MET A 1 -1.98 28.34 5.74
N LEU A 2 -2.81 27.93 4.78
CA LEU A 2 -3.22 26.54 4.65
C LEU A 2 -2.00 25.76 4.13
N GLN A 3 -1.39 24.98 5.00
CA GLN A 3 -0.39 23.99 4.61
C GLN A 3 -1.13 23.03 3.66
N GLN A 4 -0.98 23.22 2.35
CA GLN A 4 -1.54 22.31 1.36
C GLN A 4 -0.94 20.95 1.66
N CYS A 5 -1.76 20.02 2.15
CA CYS A 5 -1.39 18.62 2.26
C CYS A 5 -0.97 18.18 0.85
N GLN A 6 0.33 18.09 0.60
CA GLN A 6 0.84 17.66 -0.69
C GLN A 6 0.33 16.25 -0.96
N ASN A 7 -0.24 16.02 -2.14
CA ASN A 7 -0.76 14.71 -2.47
C ASN A 7 0.37 13.74 -2.90
N ILE A 8 0.02 12.45 -3.05
CA ILE A 8 1.00 11.38 -3.31
C ILE A 8 1.78 11.60 -4.62
N TYR A 9 1.19 12.23 -5.63
CA TYR A 9 1.84 12.49 -6.91
C TYR A 9 2.90 13.59 -6.78
N GLN A 10 2.55 14.69 -6.10
CA GLN A 10 3.47 15.80 -5.86
C GLN A 10 4.66 15.35 -5.02
N ILE A 11 4.41 14.69 -3.89
CA ILE A 11 5.45 14.17 -3.00
C ILE A 11 6.40 13.25 -3.75
N SER A 12 5.87 12.38 -4.62
CA SER A 12 6.69 11.45 -5.40
C SER A 12 7.59 12.16 -6.40
N ARG A 13 7.07 13.15 -7.13
CA ARG A 13 7.85 13.96 -8.07
C ARG A 13 8.96 14.74 -7.37
N GLU A 14 8.64 15.37 -6.24
CA GLU A 14 9.61 16.16 -5.47
C GLU A 14 10.70 15.29 -4.85
N ASN A 15 10.36 14.09 -4.36
CA ASN A 15 11.35 13.11 -3.91
C ASN A 15 12.29 12.66 -5.04
N ALA A 16 11.78 12.60 -6.28
CA ALA A 16 12.59 12.35 -7.47
C ALA A 16 13.38 13.59 -7.95
N ARG A 17 13.26 14.73 -7.27
CA ARG A 17 13.93 16.01 -7.59
C ARG A 17 13.61 16.54 -8.99
N LEU A 18 12.38 16.30 -9.45
CA LEU A 18 11.92 16.77 -10.76
C LEU A 18 11.02 18.00 -10.61
N THR A 19 11.17 18.98 -11.51
CA THR A 19 10.19 20.06 -11.66
C THR A 19 8.93 19.56 -12.38
N GLN A 20 7.83 20.32 -12.35
CA GLN A 20 6.62 19.96 -13.09
C GLN A 20 6.89 19.89 -14.60
N GLU A 21 7.71 20.79 -15.12
CA GLU A 21 8.12 20.85 -16.53
C GLU A 21 8.93 19.61 -16.92
N LYS A 22 9.92 19.23 -16.11
CA LYS A 22 10.73 18.05 -16.42
C LYS A 22 9.92 16.76 -16.33
N ALA A 23 9.02 16.65 -15.35
CA ALA A 23 8.12 15.52 -15.23
C ALA A 23 7.15 15.44 -16.43
N SER A 24 6.59 16.57 -16.85
CA SER A 24 5.73 16.70 -18.03
C SER A 24 6.44 16.22 -19.30
N GLU A 25 7.68 16.65 -19.53
CA GLU A 25 8.53 16.21 -20.64
C GLU A 25 8.73 14.68 -20.62
N LEU A 26 9.15 14.11 -19.48
CA LEU A 26 9.45 12.69 -19.35
C LEU A 26 8.19 11.80 -19.46
N LEU A 27 7.04 12.28 -18.99
CA LEU A 27 5.77 11.55 -19.04
C LEU A 27 5.07 11.69 -20.41
N GLY A 28 5.45 12.69 -21.21
CA GLY A 28 4.81 13.02 -22.47
C GLY A 28 3.40 13.56 -22.29
N ILE A 29 3.16 14.36 -21.26
CA ILE A 29 1.87 15.01 -20.95
C ILE A 29 2.08 16.49 -20.64
N SER A 30 1.03 17.31 -20.60
CA SER A 30 1.17 18.74 -20.32
C SER A 30 1.51 19.05 -18.85
N VAL A 31 2.15 20.20 -18.60
CA VAL A 31 2.43 20.69 -17.24
C VAL A 31 1.12 20.94 -16.47
N GLU A 32 0.08 21.40 -17.16
CA GLU A 32 -1.27 21.57 -16.61
C GLU A 32 -1.86 20.24 -16.15
N SER A 33 -1.56 19.14 -16.86
CA SER A 33 -1.99 17.80 -16.46
C SER A 33 -1.33 17.37 -15.15
N ILE A 34 -0.01 17.59 -15.02
CA ILE A 34 0.72 17.36 -13.76
C ILE A 34 0.10 18.18 -12.63
N ARG A 35 -0.09 19.49 -12.85
CA ARG A 35 -0.69 20.38 -11.84
C ARG A 35 -2.11 19.96 -11.46
N ALA A 36 -2.92 19.50 -12.41
CA ALA A 36 -4.26 18.99 -12.13
C ALA A 36 -4.23 17.72 -11.28
N TYR A 37 -3.28 16.81 -11.53
CA TYR A 37 -3.08 15.62 -10.70
C TYR A 37 -2.60 15.97 -9.30
N GLU A 38 -1.69 16.93 -9.16
CA GLU A 38 -1.10 17.33 -7.87
C GLU A 38 -2.02 18.15 -6.96
N ASN A 39 -3.07 18.74 -7.53
CA ASN A 39 -4.09 19.48 -6.78
C ASN A 39 -5.40 18.68 -6.65
N ASP A 40 -5.36 17.36 -6.87
CA ASP A 40 -6.51 16.45 -6.81
C ASP A 40 -7.72 16.87 -7.69
N LYS A 41 -7.49 17.72 -8.69
CA LYS A 41 -8.53 18.15 -9.64
C LYS A 41 -8.89 17.05 -10.62
N ARG A 42 -7.95 16.13 -10.86
CA ARG A 42 -8.12 14.98 -11.74
C ARG A 42 -7.29 13.83 -11.20
N ILE A 43 -7.84 12.62 -11.30
CA ILE A 43 -7.08 11.40 -10.98
C ILE A 43 -6.35 10.95 -12.27
N PRO A 44 -5.02 10.73 -12.23
CA PRO A 44 -4.31 10.15 -13.37
C PRO A 44 -4.77 8.72 -13.61
N ASN A 45 -4.83 8.28 -14.88
CA ASN A 45 -5.13 6.89 -15.18
C ASN A 45 -3.95 5.96 -14.85
N ASN A 46 -4.23 4.65 -14.73
CA ASN A 46 -3.23 3.65 -14.37
C ASN A 46 -2.00 3.63 -15.30
N THR A 47 -2.16 3.93 -16.59
CA THR A 47 -1.04 3.97 -17.55
C THR A 47 -0.09 5.12 -17.25
N VAL A 48 -0.62 6.30 -16.94
CA VAL A 48 0.18 7.47 -16.54
C VAL A 48 0.87 7.19 -15.21
N VAL A 49 0.16 6.60 -14.23
CA VAL A 49 0.74 6.27 -12.92
C VAL A 49 1.85 5.23 -13.04
N ALA A 50 1.70 4.21 -13.89
CA ALA A 50 2.78 3.24 -14.15
C ALA A 50 4.05 3.93 -14.67
N LYS A 51 3.92 4.91 -15.57
CA LYS A 51 5.06 5.72 -16.02
C LYS A 51 5.62 6.57 -14.88
N MET A 52 4.77 7.20 -14.07
CA MET A 52 5.22 7.98 -12.90
C MET A 52 6.02 7.11 -11.91
N VAL A 53 5.55 5.90 -11.61
CA VAL A 53 6.26 4.95 -10.75
C VAL A 53 7.67 4.67 -11.28
N SER A 54 7.79 4.43 -12.60
CA SER A 54 9.08 4.18 -13.25
C SER A 54 9.99 5.41 -13.24
N ILE A 55 9.47 6.58 -13.61
CA ILE A 55 10.26 7.82 -13.75
C ILE A 55 10.66 8.38 -12.40
N TYR A 56 9.75 8.36 -11.42
CA TYR A 56 10.01 8.85 -10.07
C TYR A 56 10.72 7.82 -9.19
N ASN A 57 10.90 6.59 -9.69
CA ASN A 57 11.43 5.46 -8.95
C ASN A 57 10.74 5.26 -7.59
N ASN A 58 9.41 5.40 -7.56
CA ASN A 58 8.61 5.30 -6.35
C ASN A 58 7.48 4.28 -6.52
N LYS A 59 7.70 3.04 -6.09
CA LYS A 59 6.69 1.97 -6.18
C LYS A 59 5.51 2.19 -5.24
N LEU A 60 5.71 2.85 -4.10
CA LEU A 60 4.64 3.18 -3.16
C LEU A 60 3.58 4.09 -3.78
N LEU A 61 3.97 4.94 -4.75
CA LEU A 61 3.03 5.76 -5.51
C LEU A 61 1.97 4.90 -6.22
N GLY A 62 2.41 3.84 -6.90
CA GLY A 62 1.50 2.95 -7.63
C GLY A 62 0.58 2.18 -6.68
N TYR A 63 1.14 1.70 -5.56
CA TYR A 63 0.36 1.04 -4.52
C TYR A 63 -0.74 1.95 -3.96
N GLU A 64 -0.39 3.15 -3.50
CA GLU A 64 -1.35 4.09 -2.93
C GLU A 64 -2.36 4.59 -3.97
N HIS A 65 -1.96 4.72 -5.23
CA HIS A 65 -2.88 5.07 -6.30
C HIS A 65 -3.98 4.02 -6.45
N VAL A 66 -3.60 2.74 -6.60
CA VAL A 66 -4.56 1.64 -6.77
C VAL A 66 -5.41 1.49 -5.52
N ARG A 67 -4.79 1.44 -4.34
CA ARG A 67 -5.48 1.31 -3.05
C ARG A 67 -6.56 2.38 -2.84
N ARG A 68 -6.29 3.63 -3.22
CA ARG A 68 -7.21 4.77 -2.95
C ARG A 68 -8.24 5.02 -4.04
N ASN A 69 -7.92 4.70 -5.29
CA ASN A 69 -8.70 5.17 -6.45
C ASN A 69 -9.39 4.05 -7.23
N THR A 70 -9.27 2.80 -6.79
CA THR A 70 -9.96 1.65 -7.43
C THR A 70 -10.77 0.89 -6.39
N GLU A 71 -11.94 0.39 -6.78
CA GLU A 71 -12.83 -0.37 -5.89
C GLU A 71 -12.13 -1.63 -5.35
N ALA A 72 -11.46 -2.39 -6.21
CA ALA A 72 -10.67 -3.54 -5.81
C ALA A 72 -9.52 -3.18 -4.85
N GLY A 73 -8.85 -2.05 -5.09
CA GLY A 73 -7.79 -1.57 -4.20
C GLY A 73 -8.32 -1.22 -2.80
N ILE A 74 -9.49 -0.58 -2.71
CA ILE A 74 -10.13 -0.26 -1.44
C ILE A 74 -10.55 -1.54 -0.70
N MET A 75 -11.00 -2.57 -1.44
CA MET A 75 -11.49 -3.83 -0.88
C MET A 75 -10.38 -4.76 -0.40
N PHE A 76 -9.24 -4.84 -1.11
CA PHE A 76 -8.24 -5.89 -0.90
C PHE A 76 -6.85 -5.41 -0.48
N LEU A 77 -6.54 -4.12 -0.61
CA LEU A 77 -5.20 -3.59 -0.27
C LEU A 77 -5.20 -2.85 1.07
N PRO A 78 -4.34 -3.24 2.02
CA PRO A 78 -4.32 -2.65 3.35
C PRO A 78 -3.73 -1.23 3.30
N GLU A 79 -4.14 -0.40 4.24
CA GLU A 79 -3.50 0.89 4.43
C GLU A 79 -2.13 0.73 5.09
N LEU A 80 -1.06 1.13 4.40
CA LEU A 80 0.30 0.93 4.90
C LEU A 80 0.79 2.13 5.72
N LYS A 81 1.18 1.86 6.97
CA LYS A 81 1.88 2.83 7.82
C LYS A 81 3.39 2.64 7.72
N ILE A 82 4.01 3.29 6.73
CA ILE A 82 5.46 3.23 6.53
C ILE A 82 6.17 3.97 7.67
N LYS A 83 6.76 3.21 8.59
CA LYS A 83 7.66 3.67 9.67
C LYS A 83 9.12 3.45 9.28
N ASN A 84 10.04 3.55 10.25
CA ASN A 84 11.43 3.14 10.03
C ASN A 84 11.54 1.62 9.85
N LEU A 85 12.59 1.19 9.13
CA LEU A 85 12.80 -0.20 8.75
C LEU A 85 12.79 -1.16 9.96
N SER A 86 13.48 -0.80 11.04
CA SER A 86 13.53 -1.62 12.26
C SER A 86 12.16 -1.83 12.89
N SER A 87 11.31 -0.79 12.93
CA SER A 87 9.95 -0.91 13.48
C SER A 87 9.08 -1.82 12.64
N ILE A 88 9.21 -1.74 11.30
CA ILE A 88 8.44 -2.59 10.39
C ILE A 88 8.90 -4.05 10.52
N ALA A 89 10.22 -4.30 10.54
CA ALA A 89 10.76 -5.64 10.72
C ALA A 89 10.33 -6.26 12.06
N LEU A 90 10.39 -5.49 13.15
CA LEU A 90 9.93 -5.93 14.47
C LEU A 90 8.42 -6.23 14.49
N LYS A 91 7.61 -5.38 13.86
CA LYS A 91 6.16 -5.61 13.74
C LYS A 91 5.90 -6.91 12.98
N LEU A 92 6.55 -7.13 11.84
CA LEU A 92 6.43 -8.38 11.08
C LEU A 92 6.74 -9.62 11.95
N HIS A 93 7.86 -9.61 12.68
CA HIS A 93 8.21 -10.71 13.57
C HIS A 93 7.20 -10.91 14.71
N LYS A 94 6.62 -9.82 15.21
CA LYS A 94 5.57 -9.88 16.22
C LYS A 94 4.32 -10.57 15.67
N GLU A 95 3.81 -10.14 14.52
CA GLU A 95 2.60 -10.74 13.93
C GLU A 95 2.80 -12.22 13.60
N ILE A 96 3.98 -12.60 13.07
CA ILE A 96 4.33 -14.00 12.85
C ILE A 96 4.28 -14.78 14.17
N LYS A 97 4.85 -14.24 15.24
CA LYS A 97 4.86 -14.91 16.55
C LYS A 97 3.46 -15.02 17.15
N ASP A 98 2.59 -14.04 16.91
CA ASP A 98 1.22 -14.05 17.40
C ASP A 98 0.38 -15.08 16.62
N TYR A 99 0.53 -15.18 15.30
CA TYR A 99 -0.03 -16.27 14.48
C TYR A 99 0.44 -17.66 14.92
N LEU A 100 1.75 -17.86 15.17
CA LEU A 100 2.29 -19.17 15.57
C LEU A 100 1.71 -19.72 16.88
N LYS A 101 1.04 -18.90 17.70
CA LYS A 101 0.34 -19.37 18.90
C LYS A 101 -1.00 -20.03 18.59
N LYS A 102 -1.56 -19.75 17.41
CA LYS A 102 -2.84 -20.24 16.89
C LYS A 102 -2.64 -21.25 15.75
N GLU A 103 -1.40 -21.66 15.46
CA GLU A 103 -1.07 -22.53 14.33
C GLU A 103 -1.73 -23.90 14.47
N ASP A 104 -1.70 -24.49 15.67
CA ASP A 104 -2.34 -25.78 15.94
C ASP A 104 -3.86 -25.66 15.77
N ASP A 105 -4.50 -24.64 16.36
CA ASP A 105 -5.94 -24.38 16.22
C ASP A 105 -6.34 -24.19 14.74
N PHE A 106 -5.50 -23.50 13.96
CA PHE A 106 -5.74 -23.32 12.53
C PHE A 106 -5.64 -24.63 11.75
N ILE A 107 -4.68 -25.49 12.07
CA ILE A 107 -4.52 -26.80 11.43
C ILE A 107 -5.75 -27.68 11.70
N ASP A 108 -6.23 -27.68 12.94
CA ASP A 108 -7.37 -28.50 13.36
C ASP A 108 -8.65 -28.12 12.59
N ILE A 109 -8.96 -26.82 12.45
CA ILE A 109 -10.20 -26.37 11.78
C ILE A 109 -10.16 -26.46 10.24
N VAL A 110 -8.99 -26.64 9.61
CA VAL A 110 -8.90 -26.74 8.14
C VAL A 110 -8.76 -28.17 7.64
N GLU A 111 -8.66 -29.16 8.54
CA GLU A 111 -8.38 -30.55 8.18
C GLU A 111 -9.45 -31.15 7.24
N ASP A 112 -10.70 -30.74 7.39
CA ASP A 112 -11.85 -31.30 6.68
C ASP A 112 -12.39 -30.43 5.51
N ASP A 113 -11.69 -29.33 5.20
CA ASP A 113 -12.07 -28.31 4.21
C ASP A 113 -13.42 -27.58 4.47
N VAL A 114 -13.99 -27.65 5.68
CA VAL A 114 -15.29 -27.03 6.02
C VAL A 114 -15.21 -26.27 7.33
N ILE A 115 -15.28 -24.93 7.27
CA ILE A 115 -15.41 -24.10 8.47
C ILE A 115 -16.89 -24.06 8.89
N ASP A 116 -17.21 -24.61 10.05
CA ASP A 116 -18.56 -24.59 10.62
C ASP A 116 -18.82 -23.38 11.55
N GLU A 117 -20.04 -23.30 12.12
CA GLU A 117 -20.44 -22.19 12.99
C GLU A 117 -19.64 -22.12 14.31
N GLU A 118 -19.11 -23.24 14.80
CA GLU A 118 -18.30 -23.30 16.02
C GLU A 118 -16.84 -22.90 15.72
N GLU A 119 -16.37 -23.12 14.49
CA GLU A 119 -15.01 -22.82 14.03
C GLU A 119 -14.85 -21.39 13.47
N GLU A 120 -15.94 -20.75 13.06
CA GLU A 120 -15.97 -19.42 12.46
C GLU A 120 -15.25 -18.36 13.33
N GLU A 121 -15.38 -18.45 14.66
CA GLU A 121 -14.66 -17.54 15.58
C GLU A 121 -13.15 -17.74 15.49
N VAL A 122 -12.68 -18.99 15.52
CA VAL A 122 -11.25 -19.35 15.40
C VAL A 122 -10.71 -18.95 14.04
N TRP A 123 -11.46 -19.23 12.97
CA TRP A 123 -11.11 -18.84 11.60
C TRP A 123 -10.90 -17.34 11.47
N ASN A 124 -11.85 -16.53 11.93
CA ASN A 124 -11.76 -15.08 11.88
C ASN A 124 -10.57 -14.57 12.71
N ASP A 125 -10.34 -15.16 13.88
CA ASP A 125 -9.22 -14.82 14.75
C ASP A 125 -7.85 -15.14 14.11
N VAL A 126 -7.73 -16.22 13.36
CA VAL A 126 -6.51 -16.57 12.62
C VAL A 126 -6.33 -15.67 11.41
N MET A 127 -7.40 -15.42 10.64
CA MET A 127 -7.36 -14.53 9.47
C MET A 127 -6.95 -13.11 9.86
N ASN A 128 -7.39 -12.61 11.01
CA ASN A 128 -6.95 -11.33 11.55
C ASN A 128 -5.42 -11.29 11.81
N GLU A 129 -4.81 -12.36 12.32
CA GLU A 129 -3.35 -12.42 12.48
C GLU A 129 -2.63 -12.46 11.12
N LEU A 130 -3.16 -13.24 10.18
CA LEU A 130 -2.63 -13.35 8.81
C LEU A 130 -2.70 -12.02 8.07
N ASP A 131 -3.77 -11.26 8.24
CA ASP A 131 -3.92 -9.89 7.72
C ASP A 131 -2.86 -8.94 8.31
N GLY A 132 -2.57 -9.08 9.61
CA GLY A 132 -1.47 -8.35 10.26
C GLY A 132 -0.10 -8.67 9.64
N ILE A 133 0.18 -9.94 9.38
CA ILE A 133 1.40 -10.38 8.68
C ILE A 133 1.44 -9.79 7.26
N TYR A 134 0.33 -9.88 6.53
CA TYR A 134 0.16 -9.38 5.17
C TYR A 134 0.44 -7.87 5.08
N GLU A 135 -0.15 -7.05 5.96
CA GLU A 135 0.13 -5.61 6.07
C GLU A 135 1.62 -5.36 6.35
N ALA A 136 2.21 -6.09 7.30
CA ALA A 136 3.60 -5.90 7.69
C ALA A 136 4.58 -6.25 6.55
N ILE A 137 4.31 -7.31 5.77
CA ILE A 137 5.08 -7.68 4.58
C ILE A 137 5.03 -6.56 3.54
N PHE A 138 3.83 -6.04 3.27
CA PHE A 138 3.67 -4.95 2.31
C PHE A 138 4.39 -3.68 2.76
N ALA A 139 4.26 -3.30 4.04
CA ALA A 139 4.99 -2.19 4.61
C ALA A 139 6.51 -2.37 4.46
N LEU A 140 7.02 -3.59 4.66
CA LEU A 140 8.45 -3.89 4.50
C LEU A 140 8.91 -3.75 3.04
N LYS A 141 8.12 -4.25 2.08
CA LYS A 141 8.41 -4.13 0.64
C LYS A 141 8.53 -2.68 0.17
N PHE A 142 7.80 -1.76 0.80
CA PHE A 142 7.79 -0.33 0.46
C PHE A 142 8.59 0.55 1.42
N ALA A 143 9.28 -0.03 2.41
CA ALA A 143 10.13 0.70 3.33
C ALA A 143 11.33 1.33 2.60
N LYS A 144 11.70 2.55 2.99
CA LYS A 144 12.95 3.18 2.52
C LYS A 144 14.14 2.50 3.24
N LYS A 145 15.16 2.17 2.46
CA LYS A 145 16.44 1.62 2.95
C LYS A 145 17.41 2.73 3.32
#